data_AF-A0A537A5C8-F1
#
_entry.id   AF-A0A537A5C8-F1
#
_cell.length_a   1.000
_cell.length_b   1.000
_cell.length_c   1.000
_cell.angle_alpha   90.00
_cell.angle_beta   90.00
_cell.angle_gamma   90.00
#
_symmetry.space_group_name_H-M   'P 1'
#
loop_
_entity.id
_entity.type
_entity.pdbx_description
1 polymer ?
#
loop_
_entity_poly.entity_id
_entity_poly.type
_entity_poly.pdbx_seq_one_letter_code
_entity_poly.pdbx_strand_id
1 'polypeptide(L)'
;MKAAEVRKRAFAMPLTNAAFPPGPYRFVDREFLIVTYRTDPAALAEVVPEPLKIGEPLVKYEFIRMADSTGFGDLEVLSGVHI
;
A
#
# COMPACT_ATOMS: atom_id res chain seq x y z
N MET A 1 -19.75 15.50 22.96
CA MET A 1 -20.03 14.42 21.99
C MET A 1 -20.56 13.21 22.76
N LYS A 2 -21.70 12.62 22.39
CA LYS A 2 -22.24 11.41 23.07
C LYS A 2 -21.57 10.13 22.54
N ALA A 3 -21.52 9.06 23.32
CA ALA A 3 -20.85 7.81 22.93
C ALA A 3 -21.37 7.21 21.59
N ALA A 4 -22.68 7.29 21.34
CA ALA A 4 -23.26 6.85 20.06
C ALA A 4 -22.76 7.67 18.86
N GLU A 5 -22.53 8.97 19.05
CA GLU A 5 -22.01 9.87 18.01
C GLU A 5 -20.53 9.61 17.73
N VAL A 6 -19.74 9.34 18.78
CA VAL A 6 -18.35 8.91 18.67
C VAL A 6 -18.25 7.65 17.82
N ARG A 7 -19.07 6.63 18.12
CA ARG A 7 -19.11 5.37 17.35
C ARG A 7 -19.52 5.58 15.89
N LYS A 8 -20.43 6.52 15.62
CA LYS A 8 -20.87 6.83 14.25
C LYS A 8 -19.80 7.56 13.43
N ARG A 9 -18.99 8.41 14.06
CA ARG A 9 -17.95 9.23 13.40
C ARG A 9 -16.58 8.55 13.31
N ALA A 10 -16.33 7.54 14.15
CA ALA A 10 -15.06 6.85 14.21
C ALA A 10 -14.75 6.14 12.88
N PHE A 11 -13.80 6.70 12.13
CA PHE A 11 -13.26 6.12 10.90
C PHE A 11 -11.77 5.82 11.07
N ALA A 12 -10.96 6.86 11.23
CA ALA A 12 -9.55 6.78 11.56
C ALA A 12 -9.21 7.77 12.67
N MET A 13 -8.06 7.59 13.29
CA MET A 13 -7.58 8.48 14.33
C MET A 13 -6.81 9.66 13.73
N PRO A 14 -6.76 10.82 14.42
CA PRO A 14 -7.63 11.23 15.53
C PRO A 14 -9.11 11.42 15.14
N LEU A 15 -10.04 11.16 16.08
CA LEU A 15 -11.50 11.14 15.82
C LEU A 15 -12.06 12.39 15.10
N THR A 16 -11.55 13.57 15.43
CA THR A 16 -12.05 14.85 14.91
C THR A 16 -11.21 15.40 13.75
N ASN A 17 -10.10 14.75 13.42
CA ASN A 17 -9.22 15.10 12.31
C ASN A 17 -8.48 13.85 11.85
N ALA A 18 -9.20 12.95 11.19
CA ALA A 18 -8.69 11.65 10.77
C ALA A 18 -7.41 11.80 9.93
N ALA A 19 -6.40 10.95 10.17
CA ALA A 19 -5.11 11.00 9.47
C ALA A 19 -5.23 10.77 7.95
N PHE A 20 -6.32 10.16 7.49
CA PHE A 20 -6.69 10.04 6.10
C PHE A 20 -8.23 10.09 5.96
N PRO A 21 -8.76 10.64 4.87
CA PRO A 21 -10.21 10.67 4.63
C PRO A 21 -10.73 9.32 4.12
N PRO A 22 -12.05 9.05 4.18
CA PRO A 22 -12.63 7.87 3.53
C PRO A 22 -12.57 7.98 2.00
N GLY A 23 -12.51 6.83 1.33
CA GLY A 23 -12.47 6.74 -0.13
C GLY A 23 -13.81 7.01 -0.84
N PRO A 24 -13.89 6.77 -2.17
CA PRO A 24 -12.93 6.00 -2.96
C PRO A 24 -11.61 6.73 -3.22
N TYR A 25 -10.49 6.01 -3.13
CA TYR A 25 -9.17 6.54 -3.45
C TYR A 25 -8.89 6.37 -4.95
N ARG A 26 -8.91 7.47 -5.70
CA ARG A 26 -8.58 7.48 -7.12
C ARG A 26 -7.13 7.92 -7.29
N PHE A 27 -6.41 7.22 -8.16
CA PHE A 27 -5.04 7.53 -8.56
C PHE A 27 -5.07 7.88 -10.04
N VAL A 28 -4.83 9.14 -10.38
CA VAL A 28 -4.75 9.63 -11.76
C VAL A 28 -3.29 9.73 -12.17
N ASP A 29 -2.99 9.36 -13.42
CA ASP A 29 -1.63 9.36 -13.98
C ASP A 29 -0.61 8.66 -13.08
N ARG A 30 -0.98 7.47 -12.59
CA ARG A 30 -0.10 6.62 -11.79
C ARG A 30 0.95 5.96 -12.69
N GLU A 31 2.18 6.42 -12.58
CA GLU A 31 3.31 5.96 -13.40
C GLU A 31 4.07 4.83 -12.68
N PHE A 32 4.54 3.84 -13.43
CA PHE A 32 5.25 2.67 -12.91
C PHE A 32 6.57 2.45 -13.66
N LEU A 33 7.64 2.21 -12.91
CA LEU A 33 8.86 1.57 -13.38
C LEU A 33 9.09 0.30 -12.56
N ILE A 34 9.03 -0.86 -13.22
CA ILE A 34 9.16 -2.17 -12.56
C ILE A 34 10.41 -2.86 -13.09
N VAL A 35 11.33 -3.20 -12.19
CA VAL A 35 12.50 -4.03 -12.46
C VAL A 35 12.25 -5.42 -11.87
N THR A 36 12.07 -6.40 -12.74
CA THR A 36 11.95 -7.80 -12.34
C THR A 36 13.32 -8.46 -12.35
N TYR A 37 13.73 -9.06 -11.23
CA TYR A 37 15.00 -9.77 -11.11
C TYR A 37 14.86 -11.09 -10.37
N ARG A 38 15.79 -12.01 -10.62
CA ARG A 38 15.87 -13.31 -9.94
C ARG A 38 16.62 -13.18 -8.62
N THR A 39 16.10 -13.81 -7.58
CA THR A 39 16.68 -13.80 -6.22
C THR A 39 16.94 -15.22 -5.70
N ASP A 40 17.52 -15.32 -4.50
CA ASP A 40 17.65 -16.57 -3.76
C ASP A 40 16.28 -17.07 -3.27
N PRO A 41 15.83 -18.29 -3.66
CA PRO A 41 14.59 -18.87 -3.18
C PRO A 41 14.50 -19.00 -1.66
N ALA A 42 15.62 -19.24 -0.96
CA ALA A 42 15.61 -19.40 0.49
C ALA A 42 15.32 -18.06 1.18
N ALA A 43 15.96 -16.98 0.73
CA ALA A 43 15.71 -15.62 1.23
C ALA A 43 14.26 -15.18 0.97
N LEU A 44 13.69 -15.56 -0.17
CA LEU A 44 12.29 -15.26 -0.48
C LEU A 44 11.34 -16.03 0.46
N ALA A 45 11.65 -17.29 0.77
CA ALA A 45 10.85 -18.12 1.68
C ALA A 45 10.84 -17.63 3.13
N GLU A 46 11.89 -16.93 3.57
CA GLU A 46 11.97 -16.38 4.92
C GLU A 46 11.02 -15.18 5.13
N VAL A 47 10.80 -14.37 4.09
CA VAL A 47 10.00 -13.13 4.18
C VAL A 47 8.54 -13.30 3.75
N VAL A 48 8.21 -14.38 3.03
CA VAL A 48 6.84 -14.66 2.58
C VAL A 48 6.08 -15.41 3.70
N PRO A 49 5.05 -14.82 4.30
CA PRO A 49 4.33 -15.46 5.40
C PRO A 49 3.41 -16.59 4.91
N GLU A 50 3.31 -17.65 5.70
CA GLU A 50 2.27 -18.68 5.48
C GLU A 50 0.86 -18.04 5.55
N PRO A 51 -0.11 -18.47 4.71
CA PRO A 51 -0.08 -19.61 3.78
C PRO A 51 0.29 -19.24 2.34
N LEU A 52 0.92 -18.09 2.10
CA LEU A 52 1.29 -17.65 0.76
C LEU A 52 2.34 -18.59 0.16
N LYS A 53 2.25 -18.83 -1.15
CA LYS A 53 3.16 -19.71 -1.89
C LYS A 53 3.92 -18.90 -2.93
N ILE A 54 5.23 -19.11 -2.99
CA ILE A 54 6.10 -18.51 -4.00
C ILE A 54 5.92 -19.23 -5.32
N GLY A 55 5.65 -18.48 -6.40
CA GLY A 55 5.60 -19.02 -7.76
C GLY A 55 6.98 -19.27 -8.35
N GLU A 56 7.69 -18.19 -8.68
CA GLU A 56 9.08 -18.20 -9.14
C GLU A 56 9.94 -17.37 -8.18
N PRO A 57 11.26 -17.62 -8.08
CA PRO A 57 12.16 -16.83 -7.24
C PRO A 57 12.49 -15.48 -7.91
N LEU A 58 11.45 -14.70 -8.21
CA LEU A 58 11.52 -13.37 -8.81
C LEU A 58 11.03 -12.32 -7.82
N VAL A 59 11.62 -11.15 -7.89
CA VAL A 59 11.19 -9.95 -7.15
C VAL A 59 10.84 -8.88 -8.15
N LYS A 60 9.73 -8.18 -7.91
CA LYS A 60 9.34 -6.98 -8.63
C LYS A 60 9.71 -5.78 -7.78
N TYR A 61 10.74 -5.06 -8.20
CA TYR A 61 11.13 -3.81 -7.56
C TYR A 61 10.49 -2.65 -8.30
N GLU A 62 9.70 -1.85 -7.60
CA GLU A 62 8.78 -0.90 -8.21
C GLU A 62 9.08 0.52 -7.73
N PHE A 63 9.19 1.44 -8.68
CA PHE A 63 9.12 2.88 -8.47
C PHE A 63 7.79 3.36 -9.02
N ILE A 64 7.01 4.05 -8.18
CA ILE A 64 5.65 4.46 -8.51
C ILE A 64 5.50 5.95 -8.21
N ARG A 65 5.14 6.73 -9.22
CA ARG A 65 4.74 8.12 -9.04
C ARG A 65 3.22 8.21 -9.05
N MET A 66 2.65 8.83 -8.04
CA MET A 66 1.21 9.03 -7.87
C MET A 66 0.94 10.52 -7.70
N ALA A 67 1.03 11.25 -8.81
CA ALA A 67 0.97 12.72 -8.82
C ALA A 67 -0.38 13.30 -8.37
N ASP A 68 -1.47 12.55 -8.56
CA ASP A 68 -2.82 12.94 -8.14
C ASP A 68 -3.56 11.76 -7.50
N SER A 69 -3.51 11.71 -6.17
CA SER A 69 -4.16 10.71 -5.34
C SER A 69 -5.24 11.34 -4.47
N THR A 70 -6.51 11.03 -4.71
CA THR A 70 -7.62 11.56 -3.91
C THR A 70 -7.44 11.20 -2.43
N GLY A 71 -7.36 12.23 -1.57
CA GLY A 71 -7.20 12.07 -0.13
C GLY A 71 -5.76 11.84 0.36
N PHE A 72 -4.81 11.59 -0.54
CA PHE A 72 -3.39 11.39 -0.21
C PHE A 72 -2.45 12.45 -0.81
N GLY A 73 -2.88 13.15 -1.87
CA GLY A 73 -2.09 14.18 -2.54
C GLY A 73 -1.12 13.61 -3.58
N ASP A 74 0.03 14.26 -3.71
CA ASP A 74 1.14 13.89 -4.61
C ASP A 74 2.20 13.14 -3.81
N LEU A 75 2.50 11.90 -4.21
CA LEU A 75 3.51 11.06 -3.55
C LEU A 75 4.24 10.12 -4.50
N GLU A 76 5.44 9.73 -4.09
CA GLU A 76 6.26 8.70 -4.73
C GLU A 76 6.42 7.51 -3.78
N VAL A 77 6.35 6.29 -4.31
CA VAL A 77 6.51 5.05 -3.56
C VAL A 77 7.60 4.19 -4.18
N LEU A 78 8.44 3.66 -3.30
CA LEU A 78 9.41 2.63 -3.61
C LEU A 78 9.01 1.34 -2.88
N SER A 79 8.78 0.26 -3.60
CA SER A 79 8.39 -1.02 -3.00
C SER A 79 9.03 -2.22 -3.68
N GLY A 80 9.48 -3.19 -2.87
CA GLY A 80 9.82 -4.53 -3.34
C GLY A 80 8.65 -5.48 -3.07
N VAL A 81 8.08 -6.05 -4.12
CA VAL A 81 6.96 -6.99 -4.03
C VAL A 81 7.42 -8.40 -4.38
N HIS A 82 7.06 -9.34 -3.52
CA HIS A 82 7.36 -10.77 -3.59
C HIS A 82 6.06 -11.53 -3.89
N ILE A 83 5.94 -12.19 -5.05
CA ILE A 83 4.80 -13.07 -5.38
C ILE A 83 5.33 -14.33 -6.05
#